data_AF-A0A9D7TR74-F1
#
_entry.id   AF-A0A9D7TR74-F1
#
_cell.length_a   1.000
_cell.length_b   1.000
_cell.length_c   1.000
_cell.angle_alpha   90.00
_cell.angle_beta   90.00
_cell.angle_gamma   90.00
#
_symmetry.space_group_name_H-M   'P 1'
#
loop_
_entity.id
_entity.type
_entity.pdbx_description
1 polymer ?
#
loop_
_entity_poly.entity_id
_entity_poly.type
_entity_poly.pdbx_seq_one_letter_code
_entity_poly.pdbx_strand_id
1 'polypeptide(L)'
;MSYYETIRTLIQTVPTTIIDWTIERKRGKPPTQAFSEFLTNREQGDWAESVIHKAINAKSEKYVAVQYGKSENIIAGEPGFEEFYEQYQDELETIGKRPDLLLFSKEVYMEDWGHNISNFSKEKLDVIVPLATAGIEVRSSAFLVEEYTQFMQHRKAEMTNKVLHLKSTLLENYHDILSQKAGWIESLNAITNETIGVLEIKDAPGWRASAELKAASDLIKEMNCALKEFKKRDFLSITPKIEDLKVVFKWIETYHVPHFYFQVFFDKVYGISFEKILELISNPDLEEDKYFIGGEDSKNQNKWTVKIDYKEGKEIAVKIDMPEHKSIMRKLGRGRLLFHVKFQGGTAYLDVNNLRKVLGINQDDF
;
A
#
# COMPACT_ATOMS: atom_id res chain seq x y z
N MET A 1 27.15 9.74 2.90
CA MET A 1 26.55 9.14 1.69
C MET A 1 25.29 9.94 1.39
N SER A 2 25.12 10.40 0.15
CA SER A 2 23.90 11.10 -0.26
C SER A 2 22.71 10.14 -0.31
N TYR A 3 21.49 10.67 -0.26
CA TYR A 3 20.28 9.85 -0.37
C TYR A 3 20.28 8.99 -1.64
N TYR A 4 20.64 9.57 -2.79
CA TYR A 4 20.73 8.83 -4.04
C TYR A 4 21.74 7.67 -3.98
N GLU A 5 22.91 7.89 -3.38
CA GLU A 5 23.91 6.81 -3.21
C GLU A 5 23.37 5.67 -2.33
N THR A 6 22.64 5.99 -1.26
CA THR A 6 21.98 4.98 -0.40
C THR A 6 20.97 4.16 -1.17
N ILE A 7 20.08 4.82 -1.91
CA ILE A 7 19.10 4.15 -2.76
C ILE A 7 19.80 3.29 -3.82
N ARG A 8 20.85 3.81 -4.47
CA ARG A 8 21.61 3.08 -5.49
C ARG A 8 22.25 1.79 -4.94
N THR A 9 22.71 1.80 -3.69
CA THR A 9 23.21 0.59 -3.03
C THR A 9 22.07 -0.36 -2.67
N LEU A 10 20.96 0.14 -2.11
CA LEU A 10 19.82 -0.69 -1.71
C LEU A 10 19.14 -1.39 -2.90
N ILE A 11 19.01 -0.76 -4.07
CA ILE A 11 18.41 -1.44 -5.21
C ILE A 11 19.21 -2.69 -5.65
N GLN A 12 20.52 -2.72 -5.38
CA GLN A 12 21.37 -3.88 -5.70
C GLN A 12 21.16 -5.05 -4.75
N THR A 13 20.57 -4.81 -3.56
CA THR A 13 20.26 -5.86 -2.58
C THR A 13 18.87 -6.45 -2.76
N VAL A 14 17.99 -5.79 -3.54
CA VAL A 14 16.65 -6.31 -3.84
C VAL A 14 16.76 -7.57 -4.72
N PRO A 15 16.12 -8.69 -4.33
CA PRO A 15 16.09 -9.90 -5.15
C PRO A 15 15.53 -9.65 -6.57
N THR A 16 16.21 -10.18 -7.58
CA THR A 16 15.79 -10.06 -9.00
C THR A 16 14.46 -10.76 -9.28
N THR A 17 14.06 -11.71 -8.43
CA THR A 17 12.74 -12.35 -8.44
C THR A 17 11.61 -11.39 -8.09
N ILE A 18 11.90 -10.31 -7.36
CA ILE A 18 10.94 -9.23 -7.06
C ILE A 18 11.07 -8.13 -8.12
N ILE A 19 12.28 -7.59 -8.29
CA ILE A 19 12.55 -6.52 -9.25
C ILE A 19 13.93 -6.74 -9.89
N ASP A 20 13.94 -7.02 -11.19
CA ASP A 20 15.17 -6.98 -11.96
C ASP A 20 15.41 -5.56 -12.49
N TRP A 21 16.28 -4.81 -11.85
CA TRP A 21 16.65 -3.44 -12.21
C TRP A 21 17.42 -3.33 -13.54
N THR A 22 17.93 -4.44 -14.08
CA THR A 22 18.66 -4.45 -15.36
C THR A 22 17.73 -4.52 -16.57
N ILE A 23 16.50 -4.99 -16.38
CA ILE A 23 15.50 -5.09 -17.44
C ILE A 23 14.84 -3.73 -17.64
N GLU A 24 14.91 -3.22 -18.87
CA GLU A 24 14.23 -1.99 -19.26
C GLU A 24 12.71 -2.10 -19.06
N ARG A 25 12.11 -0.96 -18.69
CA ARG A 25 10.66 -0.87 -18.53
C ARG A 25 9.99 -1.06 -19.89
N LYS A 26 8.99 -1.95 -19.94
CA LYS A 26 8.11 -2.06 -21.12
C LYS A 26 7.23 -0.81 -21.21
N ARG A 27 7.28 -0.12 -22.34
CA ARG A 27 6.37 0.99 -22.63
C ARG A 27 4.92 0.49 -22.61
N GLY A 28 4.09 1.16 -21.82
CA GLY A 28 2.67 0.78 -21.68
C GLY A 28 1.88 1.14 -22.93
N LYS A 29 0.79 0.43 -23.20
CA LYS A 29 -0.15 0.81 -24.27
C LYS A 29 -1.26 1.69 -23.72
N PRO A 30 -1.71 2.72 -24.46
CA PRO A 30 -2.80 3.58 -24.01
C PRO A 30 -4.07 2.75 -23.82
N PRO A 31 -4.75 2.85 -22.66
CA PRO A 31 -6.06 2.24 -22.50
C PRO A 31 -7.06 2.91 -23.45
N THR A 32 -7.93 2.11 -24.05
CA THR A 32 -8.92 2.59 -25.02
C THR A 32 -10.16 3.19 -24.35
N GLN A 33 -10.43 2.79 -23.10
CA GLN A 33 -11.68 3.12 -22.43
C GLN A 33 -11.55 3.22 -20.92
N ALA A 34 -12.15 4.26 -20.33
CA ALA A 34 -12.31 4.38 -18.88
C ALA A 34 -13.61 3.75 -18.36
N PHE A 35 -13.61 3.38 -17.08
CA PHE A 35 -14.74 2.78 -16.36
C PHE A 35 -15.07 3.60 -15.10
N SER A 36 -16.30 3.45 -14.60
CA SER A 36 -16.77 4.13 -13.39
C SER A 36 -15.90 3.89 -12.17
N GLU A 37 -15.47 2.64 -11.96
CA GLU A 37 -14.59 2.26 -10.84
C GLU A 37 -13.24 2.98 -10.91
N PHE A 38 -12.63 3.05 -12.10
CA PHE A 38 -11.39 3.79 -12.32
C PHE A 38 -11.55 5.28 -11.95
N LEU A 39 -12.65 5.90 -12.35
CA LEU A 39 -12.93 7.29 -12.03
C LEU A 39 -13.12 7.50 -10.52
N THR A 40 -13.89 6.65 -9.85
CA THR A 40 -14.07 6.73 -8.39
C THR A 40 -12.74 6.55 -7.65
N ASN A 41 -11.91 5.59 -8.06
CA ASN A 41 -10.60 5.36 -7.45
C ASN A 41 -9.65 6.54 -7.67
N ARG A 42 -9.71 7.19 -8.85
CA ARG A 42 -8.95 8.40 -9.11
C ARG A 42 -9.43 9.57 -8.26
N GLU A 43 -10.74 9.84 -8.21
CA GLU A 43 -11.27 10.91 -7.34
C GLU A 43 -10.97 10.66 -5.86
N GLN A 44 -10.89 9.41 -5.43
CA GLN A 44 -10.42 9.06 -4.08
C GLN A 44 -8.92 9.38 -3.90
N GLY A 45 -8.10 9.13 -4.92
CA GLY A 45 -6.69 9.54 -4.95
C GLY A 45 -6.53 11.06 -4.88
N ASP A 46 -7.23 11.80 -5.73
CA ASP A 46 -7.21 13.27 -5.78
C ASP A 46 -7.68 13.87 -4.44
N TRP A 47 -8.68 13.26 -3.81
CA TRP A 47 -9.13 13.64 -2.47
C TRP A 47 -8.05 13.40 -1.41
N ALA A 48 -7.43 12.22 -1.40
CA ALA A 48 -6.36 11.89 -0.46
C ALA A 48 -5.18 12.87 -0.58
N GLU A 49 -4.76 13.17 -1.82
CA GLU A 49 -3.74 14.19 -2.09
C GLU A 49 -4.15 15.55 -1.54
N SER A 50 -5.38 15.99 -1.84
CA SER A 50 -5.91 17.28 -1.38
C SER A 50 -5.93 17.41 0.14
N VAL A 51 -6.29 16.33 0.85
CA VAL A 51 -6.33 16.29 2.32
C VAL A 51 -4.94 16.48 2.92
N ILE A 52 -3.93 15.77 2.40
CA ILE A 52 -2.55 15.92 2.86
C ILE A 52 -1.99 17.31 2.52
N HIS A 53 -2.17 17.74 1.28
CA HIS A 53 -1.70 19.04 0.80
C HIS A 53 -2.23 20.19 1.67
N LYS A 54 -3.53 20.21 1.95
CA LYS A 54 -4.16 21.21 2.83
C LYS A 54 -3.67 21.10 4.27
N ALA A 55 -3.57 19.88 4.80
CA ALA A 55 -3.17 19.67 6.19
C ALA A 55 -1.74 20.15 6.45
N ILE A 56 -0.79 19.87 5.55
CA ILE A 56 0.59 20.34 5.66
C ILE A 56 0.62 21.88 5.61
N ASN A 57 0.01 22.49 4.60
CA ASN A 57 0.03 23.95 4.42
C ASN A 57 -0.73 24.71 5.52
N ALA A 58 -1.70 24.08 6.19
CA ALA A 58 -2.41 24.68 7.31
C ALA A 58 -1.66 24.57 8.65
N LYS A 59 -0.70 23.64 8.77
CA LYS A 59 -0.01 23.36 10.04
C LYS A 59 1.47 23.75 10.05
N SER A 60 2.15 23.70 8.91
CA SER A 60 3.58 24.02 8.87
C SER A 60 3.83 25.52 8.80
N GLU A 61 4.72 26.00 9.65
CA GLU A 61 5.15 27.39 9.63
C GLU A 61 6.36 27.60 8.73
N LYS A 62 7.12 26.54 8.44
CA LYS A 62 8.42 26.61 7.74
C LYS A 62 8.47 25.86 6.42
N TYR A 63 7.47 25.03 6.12
CA TYR A 63 7.38 24.31 4.86
C TYR A 63 6.11 24.64 4.09
N VAL A 64 6.19 24.46 2.78
CA VAL A 64 5.06 24.58 1.85
C VAL A 64 5.01 23.32 1.00
N ALA A 65 3.89 22.62 1.06
CA ALA A 65 3.57 21.56 0.12
C ALA A 65 3.02 22.17 -1.17
N VAL A 66 3.49 21.68 -2.31
CA VAL A 66 3.16 22.16 -3.65
C VAL A 66 2.82 20.96 -4.52
N GLN A 67 1.73 21.05 -5.28
CA GLN A 67 1.34 20.00 -6.23
C GLN A 67 2.31 19.94 -7.40
N TYR A 68 2.82 18.74 -7.69
CA TYR A 68 3.79 18.46 -8.76
C TYR A 68 3.31 17.38 -9.73
N GLY A 69 2.55 16.39 -9.21
CA GLY A 69 1.92 15.36 -10.01
C GLY A 69 1.01 15.94 -11.09
N LYS A 70 0.86 15.20 -12.20
CA LYS A 70 0.02 15.60 -13.34
C LYS A 70 -1.42 15.81 -12.89
N SER A 71 -2.00 16.97 -13.23
CA SER A 71 -3.35 17.38 -12.82
C SER A 71 -4.38 17.26 -13.95
N GLU A 72 -3.97 16.73 -15.11
CA GLU A 72 -4.81 16.62 -16.28
C GLU A 72 -5.95 15.61 -16.06
N ASN A 73 -7.19 16.08 -16.26
CA ASN A 73 -8.39 15.30 -16.01
C ASN A 73 -8.82 14.46 -17.24
N ILE A 74 -7.98 14.34 -18.26
CA ILE A 74 -8.31 13.60 -19.49
C ILE A 74 -8.36 12.09 -19.20
N ILE A 75 -9.34 11.40 -19.77
CA ILE A 75 -9.51 9.95 -19.56
C ILE A 75 -9.61 9.18 -20.87
N ALA A 76 -9.31 7.90 -20.80
CA ALA A 76 -9.39 6.98 -21.92
C ALA A 76 -10.79 7.01 -22.58
N GLY A 77 -10.80 7.29 -23.90
CA GLY A 77 -12.00 7.49 -24.70
C GLY A 77 -12.38 8.95 -24.96
N GLU A 78 -11.63 9.92 -24.42
CA GLU A 78 -11.75 11.33 -24.76
C GLU A 78 -10.75 11.75 -25.86
N PRO A 79 -11.08 12.76 -26.69
CA PRO A 79 -10.14 13.30 -27.69
C PRO A 79 -8.87 13.84 -27.02
N GLY A 80 -7.69 13.50 -27.56
CA GLY A 80 -6.39 13.93 -27.04
C GLY A 80 -5.76 12.99 -26.00
N PHE A 81 -6.45 11.90 -25.62
CA PHE A 81 -5.95 11.00 -24.56
C PHE A 81 -4.72 10.20 -25.01
N GLU A 82 -4.67 9.79 -26.28
CA GLU A 82 -3.57 9.00 -26.81
C GLU A 82 -2.28 9.84 -26.83
N GLU A 83 -2.35 11.07 -27.31
CA GLU A 83 -1.22 12.01 -27.29
C GLU A 83 -0.77 12.33 -25.87
N PHE A 84 -1.71 12.57 -24.95
CA PHE A 84 -1.40 12.76 -23.53
C PHE A 84 -0.69 11.53 -22.92
N TYR A 85 -1.17 10.33 -23.23
CA TYR A 85 -0.61 9.09 -22.71
C TYR A 85 0.81 8.83 -23.23
N GLU A 86 1.07 9.09 -24.52
CA GLU A 86 2.40 8.98 -25.11
C GLU A 86 3.38 10.00 -24.50
N GLN A 87 2.96 11.26 -24.34
CA GLN A 87 3.77 12.26 -23.64
C GLN A 87 4.07 11.86 -22.18
N TYR A 88 3.12 11.20 -21.52
CA TYR A 88 3.35 10.64 -20.19
C TYR A 88 4.35 9.47 -20.21
N GLN A 89 4.33 8.60 -21.22
CA GLN A 89 5.35 7.54 -21.35
C GLN A 89 6.74 8.14 -21.59
N ASP A 90 6.87 9.13 -22.47
CA ASP A 90 8.14 9.81 -22.75
C ASP A 90 8.71 10.48 -21.49
N GLU A 91 7.85 11.10 -20.69
CA GLU A 91 8.25 11.69 -19.42
C GLU A 91 8.76 10.64 -18.42
N LEU A 92 8.04 9.53 -18.27
CA LEU A 92 8.46 8.43 -17.40
C LEU A 92 9.83 7.86 -17.79
N GLU A 93 10.11 7.77 -19.09
CA GLU A 93 11.41 7.30 -19.60
C GLU A 93 12.51 8.34 -19.37
N THR A 94 12.18 9.63 -19.47
CA THR A 94 13.15 10.73 -19.38
C THR A 94 13.54 11.04 -17.93
N ILE A 95 12.55 11.28 -17.07
CA ILE A 95 12.75 11.80 -15.71
C ILE A 95 12.19 10.86 -14.64
N GLY A 96 11.54 9.76 -15.01
CA GLY A 96 10.84 8.90 -14.06
C GLY A 96 9.45 9.42 -13.66
N LYS A 97 8.89 8.83 -12.61
CA LYS A 97 7.54 9.16 -12.14
C LYS A 97 7.58 10.34 -11.17
N ARG A 98 6.81 11.38 -11.48
CA ARG A 98 6.58 12.52 -10.57
C ARG A 98 5.83 12.05 -9.30
N PRO A 99 6.30 12.36 -8.09
CA PRO A 99 5.45 12.32 -6.90
C PRO A 99 4.31 13.33 -7.02
N ASP A 100 3.25 13.11 -6.26
CA ASP A 100 2.06 13.96 -6.30
C ASP A 100 2.35 15.35 -5.70
N LEU A 101 3.06 15.38 -4.58
CA LEU A 101 3.43 16.60 -3.86
C LEU A 101 4.95 16.73 -3.72
N LEU A 102 5.43 17.97 -3.74
CA LEU A 102 6.77 18.36 -3.31
C LEU A 102 6.67 19.23 -2.07
N LEU A 103 7.60 19.03 -1.13
CA LEU A 103 7.73 19.84 0.07
C LEU A 103 8.95 20.75 -0.05
N PHE A 104 8.75 22.06 0.07
CA PHE A 104 9.81 23.07 0.03
C PHE A 104 9.92 23.78 1.37
N SER A 105 11.13 24.10 1.81
CA SER A 105 11.29 25.07 2.90
C SER A 105 10.88 26.47 2.42
N LYS A 106 10.32 27.28 3.31
CA LYS A 106 9.94 28.67 2.99
C LYS A 106 11.13 29.56 2.62
N GLU A 107 12.34 29.13 2.94
CA GLU A 107 13.58 29.83 2.57
C GLU A 107 13.87 29.74 1.07
N VAL A 108 13.52 28.61 0.44
CA VAL A 108 13.73 28.40 -1.01
C VAL A 108 12.45 28.58 -1.83
N TYR A 109 11.29 28.42 -1.20
CA TYR A 109 10.00 28.61 -1.84
C TYR A 109 9.80 30.05 -2.31
N MET A 110 9.30 30.21 -3.54
CA MET A 110 8.93 31.52 -4.08
C MET A 110 7.41 31.61 -4.25
N GLU A 111 6.81 32.72 -3.80
CA GLU A 111 5.35 32.92 -3.82
C GLU A 111 4.75 32.85 -5.24
N ASP A 112 5.55 33.19 -6.26
CA ASP A 112 5.13 33.13 -7.67
C ASP A 112 4.93 31.71 -8.20
N TRP A 113 5.47 30.69 -7.50
CA TRP A 113 5.21 29.29 -7.81
C TRP A 113 3.77 28.88 -7.45
N GLY A 114 3.15 29.58 -6.49
CA GLY A 114 1.86 29.19 -5.94
C GLY A 114 1.89 27.80 -5.29
N HIS A 115 0.76 27.09 -5.30
CA HIS A 115 0.61 25.76 -4.70
C HIS A 115 0.48 24.63 -5.73
N ASN A 116 0.69 24.92 -7.01
CA ASN A 116 0.67 23.94 -8.08
C ASN A 116 1.66 24.36 -9.17
N ILE A 117 2.66 23.52 -9.40
CA ILE A 117 3.66 23.67 -10.46
C ILE A 117 3.56 22.56 -11.51
N SER A 118 2.51 21.72 -11.48
CA SER A 118 2.36 20.54 -12.36
C SER A 118 2.48 20.88 -13.84
N ASN A 119 2.01 22.08 -14.21
CA ASN A 119 1.92 22.57 -15.59
C ASN A 119 3.10 23.48 -15.98
N PHE A 120 4.12 23.63 -15.12
CA PHE A 120 5.31 24.38 -15.47
C PHE A 120 6.09 23.64 -16.57
N SER A 121 6.83 24.40 -17.39
CA SER A 121 7.68 23.81 -18.42
C SER A 121 8.78 22.97 -17.79
N LYS A 122 9.27 21.98 -18.52
CA LYS A 122 10.34 21.09 -18.05
C LYS A 122 11.57 21.87 -17.60
N GLU A 123 11.96 22.89 -18.34
CA GLU A 123 13.14 23.71 -18.04
C GLU A 123 13.00 24.43 -16.69
N LYS A 124 11.79 24.87 -16.34
CA LYS A 124 11.52 25.46 -15.02
C LYS A 124 11.54 24.39 -13.93
N LEU A 125 10.90 23.24 -14.18
CA LEU A 125 10.84 22.14 -13.23
C LEU A 125 12.23 21.59 -12.92
N ASP A 126 13.11 21.48 -13.91
CA ASP A 126 14.48 20.99 -13.73
C ASP A 126 15.33 21.90 -12.83
N VAL A 127 14.93 23.16 -12.64
CA VAL A 127 15.53 24.10 -11.69
C VAL A 127 14.84 24.05 -10.32
N ILE A 128 13.51 23.94 -10.30
CA ILE A 128 12.72 24.02 -9.07
C ILE A 128 12.75 22.70 -8.28
N VAL A 129 12.53 21.56 -8.93
CA VAL A 129 12.37 20.26 -8.29
C VAL A 129 13.57 19.87 -7.41
N PRO A 130 14.84 20.08 -7.82
CA PRO A 130 16.00 19.80 -6.96
C PRO A 130 16.04 20.57 -5.63
N LEU A 131 15.28 21.67 -5.50
CA LEU A 131 15.19 22.46 -4.27
C LEU A 131 14.24 21.84 -3.24
N ALA A 132 13.45 20.82 -3.63
CA ALA A 132 12.51 20.18 -2.73
C ALA A 132 13.24 19.39 -1.63
N THR A 133 12.72 19.49 -0.41
CA THR A 133 13.16 18.68 0.73
C THR A 133 12.69 17.23 0.59
N ALA A 134 11.49 17.03 0.04
CA ALA A 134 10.89 15.72 -0.13
C ALA A 134 9.89 15.69 -1.29
N GLY A 135 9.83 14.54 -1.98
CA GLY A 135 8.73 14.15 -2.84
C GLY A 135 7.81 13.15 -2.14
N ILE A 136 6.50 13.39 -2.21
CA ILE A 136 5.48 12.58 -1.54
C ILE A 136 4.51 12.05 -2.59
N GLU A 137 4.50 10.73 -2.75
CA GLU A 137 3.45 10.01 -3.47
C GLU A 137 2.33 9.67 -2.48
N VAL A 138 1.10 10.06 -2.82
CA VAL A 138 -0.09 9.81 -2.02
C VAL A 138 -0.86 8.64 -2.59
N ARG A 139 -1.15 7.65 -1.75
CA ARG A 139 -1.99 6.50 -2.07
C ARG A 139 -3.24 6.52 -1.21
N SER A 140 -4.37 6.16 -1.80
CA SER A 140 -5.65 6.08 -1.09
C SER A 140 -6.05 4.64 -0.83
N SER A 141 -6.80 4.42 0.26
CA SER A 141 -7.34 3.11 0.63
C SER A 141 -8.75 3.28 1.19
N ALA A 142 -9.69 2.48 0.67
CA ALA A 142 -11.09 2.51 1.08
C ALA A 142 -11.35 1.69 2.35
N PHE A 143 -10.63 2.00 3.43
CA PHE A 143 -10.74 1.33 4.72
C PHE A 143 -10.72 2.33 5.87
N LEU A 144 -11.34 1.93 6.98
CA LEU A 144 -11.15 2.50 8.30
C LEU A 144 -10.17 1.59 9.05
N VAL A 145 -9.00 2.12 9.42
CA VAL A 145 -7.93 1.38 10.06
C VAL A 145 -8.37 0.83 11.42
N GLU A 146 -9.09 1.63 12.20
CA GLU A 146 -9.52 1.24 13.55
C GLU A 146 -10.51 0.07 13.51
N GLU A 147 -11.58 0.19 12.73
CA GLU A 147 -12.59 -0.86 12.59
C GLU A 147 -11.99 -2.14 11.99
N TYR A 148 -11.13 -2.02 10.98
CA TYR A 148 -10.46 -3.17 10.39
C TYR A 148 -9.57 -3.89 11.42
N THR A 149 -8.81 -3.14 12.21
CA THR A 149 -7.92 -3.70 13.24
C THR A 149 -8.72 -4.42 14.32
N GLN A 150 -9.82 -3.84 14.78
CA GLN A 150 -10.72 -4.47 15.75
C GLN A 150 -11.34 -5.77 15.19
N PHE A 151 -11.83 -5.74 13.95
CA PHE A 151 -12.36 -6.92 13.27
C PHE A 151 -11.32 -8.05 13.19
N MET A 152 -10.07 -7.72 12.84
CA MET A 152 -9.01 -8.70 12.72
C MET A 152 -8.58 -9.29 14.06
N GLN A 153 -8.53 -8.49 15.12
CA GLN A 153 -8.28 -8.96 16.48
C GLN A 153 -9.37 -9.93 16.95
N HIS A 154 -10.64 -9.58 16.73
CA HIS A 154 -11.76 -10.47 17.06
C HIS A 154 -11.68 -11.78 16.29
N ARG A 155 -11.47 -11.72 14.97
CA ARG A 155 -11.31 -12.91 14.11
C ARG A 155 -10.19 -13.83 14.61
N LYS A 156 -9.02 -13.27 14.95
CA LYS A 156 -7.90 -14.06 15.48
C LYS A 156 -8.28 -14.74 16.80
N ALA A 157 -8.87 -14.00 17.74
CA ALA A 157 -9.30 -14.54 19.02
C ALA A 157 -10.35 -15.67 18.86
N GLU A 158 -11.33 -15.47 17.98
CA GLU A 158 -12.35 -16.47 17.68
C GLU A 158 -11.74 -17.75 17.10
N MET A 159 -10.84 -17.62 16.12
CA MET A 159 -10.17 -18.77 15.51
C MET A 159 -9.25 -19.49 16.50
N THR A 160 -8.52 -18.77 17.35
CA THR A 160 -7.71 -19.38 18.42
C THR A 160 -8.58 -20.19 19.37
N ASN A 161 -9.67 -19.61 19.87
CA ASN A 161 -10.60 -20.31 20.77
C ASN A 161 -11.18 -21.56 20.10
N LYS A 162 -11.58 -21.45 18.82
CA LYS A 162 -12.10 -22.57 18.05
C LYS A 162 -11.08 -23.70 17.90
N VAL A 163 -9.83 -23.38 17.55
CA VAL A 163 -8.76 -24.37 17.41
C VAL A 163 -8.45 -25.06 18.72
N LEU A 164 -8.33 -24.31 19.83
CA LEU A 164 -8.07 -24.88 21.15
C LEU A 164 -9.22 -25.77 21.64
N HIS A 165 -10.46 -25.37 21.38
CA HIS A 165 -11.63 -26.19 21.71
C HIS A 165 -11.67 -27.51 20.92
N LEU A 166 -11.40 -27.46 19.60
CA LEU A 166 -11.32 -28.64 18.76
C LEU A 166 -10.17 -29.56 19.17
N LYS A 167 -9.00 -28.99 19.53
CA LYS A 167 -7.88 -29.72 20.12
C LYS A 167 -8.31 -30.47 21.39
N SER A 168 -8.96 -29.80 22.34
CA SER A 168 -9.42 -30.43 23.59
C SER A 168 -10.39 -31.58 23.29
N THR A 169 -11.37 -31.34 22.43
CA THR A 169 -12.36 -32.33 22.00
C THR A 169 -11.69 -33.57 21.37
N LEU A 170 -10.67 -33.37 20.52
CA LEU A 170 -9.90 -34.45 19.90
C LEU A 170 -9.10 -35.26 20.92
N LEU A 171 -8.45 -34.59 21.88
CA LEU A 171 -7.64 -35.24 22.90
C LEU A 171 -8.48 -35.93 23.99
N GLU A 172 -9.68 -35.44 24.29
CA GLU A 172 -10.55 -36.03 25.31
C GLU A 172 -11.36 -37.21 24.77
N ASN A 173 -11.96 -37.06 23.59
CA ASN A 173 -12.94 -38.03 23.08
C ASN A 173 -12.35 -39.04 22.08
N TYR A 174 -11.16 -38.78 21.54
CA TYR A 174 -10.57 -39.57 20.45
C TYR A 174 -9.10 -39.96 20.71
N HIS A 175 -8.61 -39.84 21.95
CA HIS A 175 -7.23 -40.16 22.30
C HIS A 175 -6.79 -41.56 21.86
N ASP A 176 -7.59 -42.58 22.17
CA ASP A 176 -7.21 -43.98 21.95
C ASP A 176 -7.05 -44.29 20.46
N ILE A 177 -7.92 -43.76 19.60
CA ILE A 177 -7.82 -43.96 18.15
C ILE A 177 -6.69 -43.11 17.53
N LEU A 178 -6.42 -41.92 18.08
CA LEU A 178 -5.37 -41.02 17.60
C LEU A 178 -3.98 -41.49 18.02
N SER A 179 -3.83 -42.07 19.21
CA SER A 179 -2.56 -42.64 19.71
C SER A 179 -2.08 -43.83 18.86
N GLN A 180 -3.00 -44.57 18.23
CA GLN A 180 -2.68 -45.62 17.26
C GLN A 180 -2.14 -45.06 15.92
N LYS A 181 -2.19 -43.74 15.71
CA LYS A 181 -1.73 -43.07 14.49
C LYS A 181 -0.53 -42.18 14.82
N ALA A 182 0.65 -42.60 14.39
CA ALA A 182 1.92 -41.95 14.72
C ALA A 182 1.91 -40.42 14.49
N GLY A 183 2.30 -39.68 15.53
CA GLY A 183 2.52 -38.23 15.50
C GLY A 183 1.28 -37.35 15.61
N TRP A 184 0.05 -37.87 15.70
CA TRP A 184 -1.15 -37.03 15.84
C TRP A 184 -1.30 -36.39 17.22
N ILE A 185 -1.08 -37.17 18.29
CA ILE A 185 -1.11 -36.64 19.66
C ILE A 185 -0.05 -35.56 19.86
N GLU A 186 1.17 -35.80 19.37
CA GLU A 186 2.28 -34.83 19.39
C GLU A 186 1.91 -33.55 18.62
N SER A 187 1.36 -33.70 17.40
CA SER A 187 0.93 -32.54 16.58
C SER A 187 -0.15 -31.72 17.27
N LEU A 188 -1.15 -32.37 17.89
CA LEU A 188 -2.21 -31.68 18.63
C LEU A 188 -1.66 -30.97 19.87
N ASN A 189 -0.78 -31.65 20.63
CA ASN A 189 -0.18 -31.08 21.82
C ASN A 189 0.72 -29.87 21.51
N ALA A 190 1.41 -29.88 20.37
CA ALA A 190 2.23 -28.78 19.92
C ALA A 190 1.43 -27.48 19.72
N ILE A 191 0.13 -27.54 19.40
CA ILE A 191 -0.73 -26.37 19.19
C ILE A 191 -1.00 -25.66 20.52
N THR A 192 -0.44 -24.47 20.68
CA THR A 192 -0.65 -23.56 21.83
C THR A 192 -0.99 -22.16 21.31
N ASN A 193 -1.27 -21.21 22.20
CA ASN A 193 -1.48 -19.81 21.82
C ASN A 193 -0.26 -19.21 21.10
N GLU A 194 0.94 -19.67 21.44
CA GLU A 194 2.20 -19.18 20.91
C GLU A 194 2.58 -19.85 19.59
N THR A 195 2.18 -21.11 19.37
CA THR A 195 2.60 -21.90 18.22
C THR A 195 1.56 -21.97 17.10
N ILE A 196 0.31 -21.56 17.36
CA ILE A 196 -0.81 -21.62 16.40
C ILE A 196 -0.53 -20.89 15.07
N GLY A 197 0.28 -19.83 15.10
CA GLY A 197 0.65 -19.07 13.90
C GLY A 197 1.70 -19.74 13.02
N VAL A 198 2.61 -20.51 13.61
CA VAL A 198 3.81 -21.04 12.93
C VAL A 198 3.73 -22.53 12.62
N LEU A 199 2.88 -23.28 13.29
CA LEU A 199 2.79 -24.73 13.10
C LEU A 199 2.26 -25.09 11.71
N GLU A 200 3.02 -25.87 10.95
CA GLU A 200 2.49 -26.61 9.81
C GLU A 200 1.67 -27.80 10.32
N ILE A 201 0.38 -27.82 9.98
CA ILE A 201 -0.51 -28.89 10.42
C ILE A 201 -0.69 -29.85 9.27
N LYS A 202 -0.54 -31.15 9.56
CA LYS A 202 -0.78 -32.23 8.61
C LYS A 202 -2.19 -32.09 8.02
N ASP A 203 -2.31 -32.37 6.73
CA ASP A 203 -3.61 -32.45 6.09
C ASP A 203 -4.53 -33.41 6.82
N ALA A 204 -5.81 -33.07 6.83
CA ALA A 204 -6.78 -33.85 7.57
C ALA A 204 -6.90 -35.23 6.93
N PRO A 205 -6.78 -36.31 7.71
CA PRO A 205 -6.71 -37.65 7.17
C PRO A 205 -8.08 -38.08 6.64
N GLY A 206 -8.14 -38.83 5.55
CA GLY A 206 -9.37 -39.35 4.95
C GLY A 206 -9.96 -40.56 5.66
N TRP A 207 -9.91 -40.64 6.99
CA TRP A 207 -10.33 -41.85 7.72
C TRP A 207 -11.85 -42.08 7.62
N ARG A 208 -12.23 -43.30 7.23
CA ARG A 208 -13.62 -43.75 7.05
C ARG A 208 -13.91 -45.15 7.61
N ALA A 209 -12.92 -45.79 8.24
CA ALA A 209 -13.01 -47.20 8.65
C ALA A 209 -13.96 -47.46 9.83
N SER A 210 -14.27 -46.45 10.63
CA SER A 210 -15.30 -46.49 11.67
C SER A 210 -16.00 -45.13 11.79
N ALA A 211 -17.16 -45.10 12.45
CA ALA A 211 -17.88 -43.86 12.73
C ALA A 211 -17.04 -42.88 13.57
N GLU A 212 -16.30 -43.39 14.56
CA GLU A 212 -15.42 -42.62 15.43
C GLU A 212 -14.23 -42.02 14.66
N LEU A 213 -13.58 -42.82 13.81
CA LEU A 213 -12.49 -42.36 12.95
C LEU A 213 -12.96 -41.30 11.95
N LYS A 214 -14.17 -41.46 11.41
CA LYS A 214 -14.80 -40.47 10.55
C LYS A 214 -15.04 -39.17 11.31
N ALA A 215 -15.59 -39.23 12.53
CA ALA A 215 -15.86 -38.04 13.34
C ALA A 215 -14.57 -37.28 13.70
N ALA A 216 -13.52 -37.98 14.14
CA ALA A 216 -12.21 -37.39 14.40
C ALA A 216 -11.60 -36.74 13.15
N SER A 217 -11.68 -37.42 12.00
CA SER A 217 -11.25 -36.87 10.70
C SER A 217 -11.98 -35.58 10.34
N ASP A 218 -13.30 -35.53 10.54
CA ASP A 218 -14.11 -34.36 10.22
C ASP A 218 -13.81 -33.19 11.18
N LEU A 219 -13.53 -33.44 12.47
CA LEU A 219 -13.05 -32.42 13.42
C LEU A 219 -11.65 -31.88 13.07
N ILE A 220 -10.72 -32.74 12.63
CA ILE A 220 -9.40 -32.31 12.16
C ILE A 220 -9.54 -31.42 10.91
N LYS A 221 -10.46 -31.74 9.98
CA LYS A 221 -10.74 -30.87 8.84
C LYS A 221 -11.21 -29.49 9.28
N GLU A 222 -12.14 -29.44 10.23
CA GLU A 222 -12.65 -28.18 10.76
C GLU A 222 -11.55 -27.36 11.44
N MET A 223 -10.70 -28.00 12.24
CA MET A 223 -9.54 -27.36 12.88
C MET A 223 -8.58 -26.80 11.83
N ASN A 224 -8.25 -27.57 10.79
CA ASN A 224 -7.39 -27.14 9.69
C ASN A 224 -7.99 -25.95 8.92
N CYS A 225 -9.31 -25.91 8.74
CA CYS A 225 -9.98 -24.74 8.17
C CYS A 225 -9.82 -23.51 9.07
N ALA A 226 -10.04 -23.63 10.38
CA ALA A 226 -9.86 -22.53 11.34
C ALA A 226 -8.41 -22.01 11.38
N LEU A 227 -7.43 -22.91 11.31
CA LEU A 227 -6.01 -22.57 11.23
C LEU A 227 -5.67 -21.83 9.93
N LYS A 228 -6.23 -22.27 8.79
CA LYS A 228 -6.07 -21.56 7.51
C LYS A 228 -6.63 -20.15 7.58
N GLU A 229 -7.80 -19.96 8.20
CA GLU A 229 -8.36 -18.63 8.44
C GLU A 229 -7.51 -17.78 9.39
N PHE A 230 -6.96 -18.38 10.45
CA PHE A 230 -6.05 -17.71 11.39
C PHE A 230 -4.79 -17.17 10.71
N LYS A 231 -4.22 -17.96 9.79
CA LYS A 231 -2.99 -17.62 9.05
C LYS A 231 -3.19 -16.60 7.94
N LYS A 232 -4.43 -16.25 7.58
CA LYS A 232 -4.65 -15.19 6.58
C LYS A 232 -4.15 -13.86 7.12
N ARG A 233 -3.48 -13.10 6.24
CA ARG A 233 -3.06 -11.72 6.49
C ARG A 233 -4.14 -10.90 7.21
N ASP A 234 -3.74 -10.17 8.23
CA ASP A 234 -4.61 -9.46 9.17
C ASP A 234 -4.29 -7.96 9.26
N PHE A 235 -3.51 -7.44 8.31
CA PHE A 235 -3.17 -6.02 8.24
C PHE A 235 -3.55 -5.38 6.91
N LEU A 236 -3.75 -4.06 6.95
CA LEU A 236 -3.86 -3.19 5.79
C LEU A 236 -2.47 -2.87 5.25
N SER A 237 -2.35 -2.52 3.97
CA SER A 237 -1.04 -2.37 3.36
C SER A 237 -0.79 -1.03 2.68
N ILE A 238 0.43 -0.53 2.83
CA ILE A 238 1.02 0.44 1.89
C ILE A 238 1.43 -0.37 0.66
N THR A 239 0.87 -0.02 -0.49
CA THR A 239 0.90 -0.91 -1.67
C THR A 239 1.56 -0.24 -2.88
N PRO A 240 2.89 -0.05 -2.90
CA PRO A 240 3.58 0.38 -4.10
C PRO A 240 3.49 -0.71 -5.18
N LYS A 241 3.34 -0.28 -6.44
CA LYS A 241 3.40 -1.17 -7.59
C LYS A 241 4.85 -1.42 -7.94
N ILE A 242 5.22 -2.66 -8.24
CA ILE A 242 6.60 -3.03 -8.56
C ILE A 242 7.13 -2.27 -9.78
N GLU A 243 6.29 -2.10 -10.80
CA GLU A 243 6.64 -1.30 -11.99
C GLU A 243 6.89 0.19 -11.68
N ASP A 244 6.22 0.73 -10.66
CA ASP A 244 6.37 2.13 -10.26
C ASP A 244 7.73 2.34 -9.57
N LEU A 245 8.25 1.34 -8.85
CA LEU A 245 9.51 1.48 -8.10
C LEU A 245 10.71 1.80 -9.01
N LYS A 246 10.72 1.26 -10.23
CA LYS A 246 11.76 1.58 -11.24
C LYS A 246 11.74 3.03 -11.68
N VAL A 247 10.55 3.54 -11.99
CA VAL A 247 10.39 4.94 -12.45
C VAL A 247 10.51 5.93 -11.31
N VAL A 248 10.21 5.53 -10.07
CA VAL A 248 10.51 6.34 -8.87
C VAL A 248 12.02 6.42 -8.63
N PHE A 249 12.74 5.30 -8.75
CA PHE A 249 14.21 5.33 -8.71
C PHE A 249 14.80 6.26 -9.78
N LYS A 250 14.27 6.20 -11.01
CA LYS A 250 14.70 7.10 -12.10
C LYS A 250 14.50 8.59 -11.76
N TRP A 251 13.40 8.91 -11.08
CA TRP A 251 13.13 10.26 -10.61
C TRP A 251 14.10 10.72 -9.53
N ILE A 252 14.42 9.83 -8.58
CA ILE A 252 15.45 10.08 -7.55
C ILE A 252 16.83 10.24 -8.19
N GLU A 253 17.17 9.43 -9.19
CA GLU A 253 18.42 9.58 -9.96
C GLU A 253 18.50 10.94 -10.67
N THR A 254 17.38 11.43 -11.18
CA THR A 254 17.31 12.68 -11.94
C THR A 254 17.43 13.91 -11.03
N TYR A 255 16.71 13.93 -9.92
CA TYR A 255 16.57 15.13 -9.08
C TYR A 255 17.26 15.05 -7.73
N HIS A 256 17.73 13.87 -7.31
CA HIS A 256 18.38 13.62 -6.01
C HIS A 256 17.53 13.96 -4.77
N VAL A 257 16.20 14.05 -4.93
CA VAL A 257 15.25 14.39 -3.87
C VAL A 257 14.76 13.12 -3.15
N PRO A 258 14.72 13.10 -1.80
CA PRO A 258 14.10 12.03 -1.01
C PRO A 258 12.64 11.75 -1.39
N HIS A 259 12.24 10.48 -1.45
CA HIS A 259 10.91 10.09 -1.89
C HIS A 259 10.17 9.29 -0.82
N PHE A 260 8.89 9.60 -0.61
CA PHE A 260 8.04 9.00 0.42
C PHE A 260 6.69 8.57 -0.15
N TYR A 261 6.08 7.58 0.49
CA TYR A 261 4.72 7.11 0.20
C TYR A 261 3.83 7.38 1.41
N PHE A 262 2.74 8.12 1.20
CA PHE A 262 1.73 8.36 2.21
C PHE A 262 0.47 7.56 1.86
N GLN A 263 0.15 6.57 2.68
CA GLN A 263 -1.08 5.80 2.57
C GLN A 263 -2.16 6.47 3.41
N VAL A 264 -3.15 7.03 2.73
CA VAL A 264 -4.32 7.70 3.29
C VAL A 264 -5.47 6.70 3.36
N PHE A 265 -5.93 6.45 4.58
CA PHE A 265 -7.18 5.76 4.90
C PHE A 265 -8.25 6.81 5.20
N PHE A 266 -9.50 6.40 5.42
CA PHE A 266 -10.57 7.34 5.70
C PHE A 266 -10.56 7.90 7.14
N ASP A 267 -9.76 7.32 8.03
CA ASP A 267 -9.58 7.72 9.42
C ASP A 267 -8.14 8.07 9.81
N LYS A 268 -7.13 7.51 9.12
CA LYS A 268 -5.71 7.66 9.47
C LYS A 268 -4.80 7.80 8.25
N VAL A 269 -3.57 8.28 8.45
CA VAL A 269 -2.54 8.36 7.40
C VAL A 269 -1.24 7.76 7.92
N TYR A 270 -0.58 6.96 7.09
CA TYR A 270 0.72 6.38 7.37
C TYR A 270 1.75 6.75 6.31
N GLY A 271 2.96 7.10 6.71
CA GLY A 271 4.06 7.49 5.83
C GLY A 271 5.24 6.54 5.94
N ILE A 272 5.84 6.21 4.80
CA ILE A 272 7.05 5.36 4.71
C ILE A 272 8.00 5.93 3.65
N SER A 273 9.32 5.89 3.90
CA SER A 273 10.30 6.31 2.90
C SER A 273 10.50 5.24 1.83
N PHE A 274 10.86 5.67 0.62
CA PHE A 274 11.24 4.73 -0.44
C PHE A 274 12.47 3.90 -0.05
N GLU A 275 13.41 4.50 0.68
CA GLU A 275 14.52 3.78 1.33
C GLU A 275 14.02 2.63 2.20
N LYS A 276 13.07 2.88 3.11
CA LYS A 276 12.53 1.84 4.00
C LYS A 276 11.79 0.74 3.23
N ILE A 277 11.09 1.09 2.15
CA ILE A 277 10.48 0.11 1.25
C ILE A 277 11.55 -0.82 0.67
N LEU A 278 12.66 -0.28 0.17
CA LEU A 278 13.76 -1.07 -0.38
C LEU A 278 14.44 -1.93 0.69
N GLU A 279 14.65 -1.42 1.90
CA GLU A 279 15.18 -2.20 3.03
C GLU A 279 14.30 -3.42 3.35
N LEU A 280 12.98 -3.23 3.39
CA LEU A 280 12.03 -4.30 3.69
C LEU A 280 12.09 -5.40 2.63
N ILE A 281 11.95 -5.04 1.36
CA ILE A 281 11.91 -6.03 0.26
C ILE A 281 13.28 -6.63 -0.06
N SER A 282 14.37 -6.05 0.46
CA SER A 282 15.72 -6.62 0.35
C SER A 282 15.97 -7.73 1.37
N ASN A 283 15.10 -7.90 2.37
CA ASN A 283 15.26 -8.91 3.42
C ASN A 283 14.20 -10.02 3.31
N PRO A 284 14.56 -11.19 2.76
CA PRO A 284 13.63 -12.32 2.61
C PRO A 284 13.02 -12.82 3.93
N ASP A 285 13.69 -12.63 5.07
CA ASP A 285 13.18 -13.07 6.38
C ASP A 285 11.94 -12.27 6.82
N LEU A 286 11.67 -11.13 6.16
CA LEU A 286 10.51 -10.29 6.41
C LEU A 286 9.33 -10.59 5.47
N GLU A 287 9.51 -11.47 4.47
CA GLU A 287 8.45 -11.90 3.57
C GLU A 287 7.42 -12.76 4.34
N GLU A 288 6.14 -12.60 4.03
CA GLU A 288 5.00 -13.21 4.73
C GLU A 288 4.81 -12.77 6.20
N ASP A 289 5.67 -11.89 6.73
CA ASP A 289 5.49 -11.21 8.02
C ASP A 289 5.22 -9.70 7.82
N LYS A 290 6.21 -8.97 7.29
CA LYS A 290 6.15 -7.51 7.13
C LYS A 290 5.72 -7.06 5.75
N TYR A 291 6.00 -7.88 4.74
CA TYR A 291 5.56 -7.63 3.38
C TYR A 291 5.15 -8.92 2.68
N PHE A 292 4.29 -8.76 1.68
CA PHE A 292 3.85 -9.83 0.80
C PHE A 292 3.99 -9.38 -0.64
N ILE A 293 4.38 -10.27 -1.53
CA ILE A 293 4.32 -10.01 -2.96
C ILE A 293 2.95 -10.43 -3.48
N GLY A 294 2.12 -9.43 -3.79
CA GLY A 294 0.83 -9.64 -4.43
C GLY A 294 1.03 -9.91 -5.92
N GLY A 295 0.63 -11.10 -6.37
CA GLY A 295 0.56 -11.48 -7.78
C GLY A 295 -0.47 -10.67 -8.58
N GLU A 296 -0.64 -11.05 -9.85
CA GLU A 296 -1.59 -10.41 -10.77
C GLU A 296 -3.04 -10.54 -10.27
N ASP A 297 -3.55 -9.50 -9.62
CA ASP A 297 -4.98 -9.36 -9.30
C ASP A 297 -5.62 -8.40 -10.33
N SER A 298 -6.84 -8.71 -10.77
CA SER A 298 -7.62 -7.85 -11.65
C SER A 298 -7.85 -6.47 -11.03
N LYS A 299 -7.96 -6.39 -9.70
CA LYS A 299 -8.04 -5.13 -8.94
C LYS A 299 -6.77 -4.28 -9.05
N ASN A 300 -5.62 -4.92 -9.27
CA ASN A 300 -4.32 -4.28 -9.44
C ASN A 300 -3.91 -4.12 -10.91
N GLN A 301 -4.86 -4.25 -11.86
CA GLN A 301 -4.59 -4.18 -13.30
C GLN A 301 -3.57 -5.22 -13.78
N ASN A 302 -3.53 -6.40 -13.14
CA ASN A 302 -2.55 -7.47 -13.41
C ASN A 302 -1.10 -7.04 -13.23
N LYS A 303 -0.85 -6.12 -12.27
CA LYS A 303 0.49 -5.66 -11.93
C LYS A 303 0.91 -6.25 -10.59
N TRP A 304 2.17 -6.62 -10.50
CA TRP A 304 2.77 -7.09 -9.26
C TRP A 304 2.85 -5.93 -8.27
N THR A 305 2.51 -6.21 -7.01
CA THR A 305 2.47 -5.21 -5.94
C THR A 305 3.20 -5.71 -4.72
N VAL A 306 3.92 -4.82 -4.04
CA VAL A 306 4.43 -5.12 -2.70
C VAL A 306 3.38 -4.66 -1.71
N LYS A 307 2.91 -5.54 -0.84
CA LYS A 307 1.92 -5.24 0.21
C LYS A 307 2.64 -5.18 1.55
N ILE A 308 3.07 -3.99 1.95
CA ILE A 308 3.83 -3.75 3.19
C ILE A 308 2.84 -3.46 4.32
N ASP A 309 3.01 -4.06 5.51
CA ASP A 309 2.20 -3.71 6.68
C ASP A 309 2.29 -2.20 6.94
N TYR A 310 1.13 -1.54 7.04
CA TYR A 310 1.06 -0.10 7.29
C TYR A 310 1.80 0.31 8.58
N LYS A 311 1.96 -0.62 9.53
CA LYS A 311 2.68 -0.41 10.79
C LYS A 311 4.20 -0.28 10.64
N GLU A 312 4.76 -0.69 9.49
CA GLU A 312 6.17 -0.42 9.16
C GLU A 312 6.40 1.05 8.77
N GLY A 313 5.32 1.78 8.46
CA GLY A 313 5.32 3.24 8.36
C GLY A 313 5.16 3.93 9.72
N LYS A 314 5.06 5.26 9.70
CA LYS A 314 4.69 6.06 10.87
C LYS A 314 3.32 6.69 10.67
N GLU A 315 2.54 6.80 11.73
CA GLU A 315 1.26 7.51 11.70
C GLU A 315 1.52 9.01 11.51
N ILE A 316 1.12 9.53 10.35
CA ILE A 316 1.27 10.93 9.93
C ILE A 316 0.06 11.75 10.34
N ALA A 317 -1.13 11.14 10.34
CA ALA A 317 -2.35 11.79 10.81
C ALA A 317 -3.13 10.82 11.69
N VAL A 318 -3.46 11.29 12.89
CA VAL A 318 -4.15 10.51 13.93
C VAL A 318 -5.65 10.36 13.63
N LYS A 319 -6.20 11.30 12.85
CA LYS A 319 -7.61 11.41 12.50
C LYS A 319 -7.77 12.04 11.12
N ILE A 320 -8.80 11.62 10.40
CA ILE A 320 -9.35 12.33 9.23
C ILE A 320 -10.85 12.57 9.46
N ASP A 321 -11.31 13.80 9.26
CA ASP A 321 -12.74 14.07 9.14
C ASP A 321 -13.23 13.52 7.79
N MET A 322 -14.30 12.74 7.83
CA MET A 322 -14.87 12.08 6.67
C MET A 322 -15.33 13.10 5.61
N PRO A 323 -14.98 12.95 4.32
CA PRO A 323 -15.48 13.83 3.28
C PRO A 323 -16.96 13.60 3.00
N GLU A 324 -17.61 14.61 2.45
CA GLU A 324 -18.87 14.42 1.75
C GLU A 324 -18.62 13.66 0.44
N HIS A 325 -19.62 12.93 -0.04
CA HIS A 325 -19.56 12.22 -1.31
C HIS A 325 -20.79 12.51 -2.16
N LYS A 326 -20.59 12.62 -3.47
CA LYS A 326 -21.66 12.86 -4.44
C LYS A 326 -21.45 12.05 -5.71
N SER A 327 -22.55 11.59 -6.30
CA SER A 327 -22.52 10.95 -7.61
C SER A 327 -22.39 12.00 -8.71
N ILE A 328 -21.44 11.80 -9.62
CA ILE A 328 -21.19 12.64 -10.79
C ILE A 328 -21.35 11.82 -12.06
N MET A 329 -22.06 12.38 -13.03
CA MET A 329 -22.18 11.86 -14.38
C MET A 329 -21.16 12.56 -15.29
N ARG A 330 -20.36 11.78 -16.01
CA ARG A 330 -19.46 12.23 -17.09
C ARG A 330 -19.91 11.63 -18.41
N LYS A 331 -20.14 12.48 -19.41
CA LYS A 331 -20.53 12.04 -20.76
C LYS A 331 -19.28 11.91 -21.63
N LEU A 332 -19.11 10.75 -22.26
CA LEU A 332 -18.05 10.43 -23.21
C LEU A 332 -18.57 10.47 -24.65
N GLY A 333 -17.67 10.23 -25.61
CA GLY A 333 -18.00 10.07 -27.02
C GLY A 333 -19.08 9.01 -27.26
N ARG A 334 -19.78 9.13 -28.40
CA ARG A 334 -20.87 8.23 -28.82
C ARG A 334 -22.05 8.14 -27.83
N GLY A 335 -22.20 9.12 -26.94
CA GLY A 335 -23.31 9.19 -25.98
C GLY A 335 -23.15 8.30 -24.75
N ARG A 336 -21.96 7.70 -24.53
CA ARG A 336 -21.69 6.87 -23.36
C ARG A 336 -21.67 7.71 -22.09
N LEU A 337 -22.26 7.21 -21.01
CA LEU A 337 -22.28 7.86 -19.70
C LEU A 337 -21.48 7.04 -18.69
N LEU A 338 -20.71 7.73 -17.86
CA LEU A 338 -20.03 7.18 -16.69
C LEU A 338 -20.57 7.85 -15.43
N PHE A 339 -20.96 7.06 -14.45
CA PHE A 339 -21.36 7.53 -13.12
C PHE A 339 -20.27 7.14 -12.14
N HIS A 340 -19.75 8.09 -11.37
CA HIS A 340 -18.67 7.86 -10.41
C HIS A 340 -18.88 8.72 -9.16
N VAL A 341 -18.22 8.36 -8.07
CA VAL A 341 -18.31 9.10 -6.80
C VAL A 341 -17.18 10.11 -6.72
N LYS A 342 -17.52 11.35 -6.36
CA LYS A 342 -16.56 12.40 -6.04
C LYS A 342 -16.61 12.72 -4.54
N PHE A 343 -15.44 12.89 -3.96
CA PHE A 343 -15.26 13.24 -2.56
C PHE A 343 -14.97 14.75 -2.43
N GLN A 344 -15.54 15.39 -1.41
CA GLN A 344 -15.37 16.82 -1.16
C GLN A 344 -15.22 17.09 0.34
N GLY A 345 -14.25 17.95 0.68
CA GLY A 345 -13.95 18.26 2.08
C GLY A 345 -13.05 17.21 2.73
N GLY A 346 -13.28 16.99 4.02
CA GLY A 346 -12.39 16.22 4.88
C GLY A 346 -11.17 17.02 5.36
N THR A 347 -10.62 16.62 6.49
CA THR A 347 -9.49 17.31 7.14
C THR A 347 -8.64 16.30 7.88
N ALA A 348 -7.35 16.23 7.53
CA ALA A 348 -6.39 15.41 8.26
C ALA A 348 -5.78 16.20 9.42
N TYR A 349 -5.70 15.55 10.57
CA TYR A 349 -5.08 16.09 11.78
C TYR A 349 -3.69 15.48 11.94
N LEU A 350 -2.67 16.24 11.51
CA LEU A 350 -1.29 15.76 11.45
C LEU A 350 -0.70 15.55 12.85
N ASP A 351 0.00 14.43 13.01
CA ASP A 351 1.04 14.30 14.02
C ASP A 351 2.33 14.91 13.46
N VAL A 352 2.55 16.18 13.81
CA VAL A 352 3.71 16.95 13.34
C VAL A 352 5.02 16.28 13.71
N ASN A 353 5.12 15.64 14.88
CA ASN A 353 6.36 14.99 15.31
C ASN A 353 6.67 13.77 14.45
N ASN A 354 5.67 12.94 14.17
CA ASN A 354 5.88 11.78 13.30
C ASN A 354 6.13 12.18 11.84
N LEU A 355 5.41 13.20 11.34
CA LEU A 355 5.63 13.73 9.99
C LEU A 355 7.07 14.17 9.78
N ARG A 356 7.62 14.93 10.73
CA ARG A 356 9.02 15.37 10.70
C ARG A 356 10.01 14.23 10.75
N LYS A 357 9.78 13.26 11.63
CA LYS A 357 10.63 12.07 11.75
C LYS A 357 10.65 11.27 10.47
N VAL A 358 9.50 11.11 9.80
CA VAL A 358 9.43 10.41 8.51
C VAL A 358 10.19 11.19 7.45
N LEU A 359 9.99 12.50 7.35
CA LEU A 359 10.60 13.33 6.32
C LEU A 359 12.06 13.71 6.60
N GLY A 360 12.63 13.32 7.74
CA GLY A 360 14.00 13.67 8.13
C GLY A 360 14.18 15.16 8.48
N ILE A 361 13.12 15.82 8.96
CA ILE A 361 13.11 17.26 9.32
C ILE A 361 13.40 17.42 10.82
N ASN A 362 14.35 18.29 11.18
CA ASN A 362 14.74 18.53 12.58
C ASN A 362 13.62 19.16 13.43
N GLN A 363 13.71 19.03 14.76
CA GLN A 363 12.66 19.40 15.74
C GLN A 363 12.41 20.91 15.91
N ASP A 364 13.30 21.77 15.41
CA ASP A 364 13.08 23.22 15.41
C ASP A 364 12.45 23.74 14.10
N ASP A 365 12.29 22.88 13.09
CA ASP A 365 12.06 23.28 11.70
C ASP A 365 10.68 23.11 11.06
N PHE A 366 9.62 22.64 11.73
CA PHE A 366 8.33 22.35 11.06
C PHE A 366 7.19 23.30 11.40
#